data_AF-A0A6B3IAD1-F1
#
_entry.id   AF-A0A6B3IAD1-F1
#
_cell.length_a   1.000
_cell.length_b   1.000
_cell.length_c   1.000
_cell.angle_alpha   90.00
_cell.angle_beta   90.00
_cell.angle_gamma   90.00
#
_symmetry.space_group_name_H-M   'P 1'
#
loop_
_entity.id
_entity.type
_entity.pdbx_description
1 polymer ?
#
loop_
_entity_poly.entity_id
_entity_poly.type
_entity_poly.pdbx_seq_one_letter_code
_entity_poly.pdbx_strand_id
1 'polypeptide(L)'
;MGGPRVLLLGASMGAGHDAVCAELARRLRARGATAEICDVLTLLPPAAGPALRAFYRGTVRHAPTLYAAIYALFLSPGDGPRPGSAPLAATARNRLLSRVRAFRPDLVVPAFHLAAQITGRLRTEGALSTPASVFVTDFAVHRGWLHPGNDLYVCLTERGATTARAATGRPAAVSGPVVDPSFHRAADHSGDLGATAPRVPAGPPPVLLSTGAWGVGTHTVSTARLLAGHGCRPVLLCGRDE
;
A
#
# COMPACT_ATOMS: atom_id res chain seq x y z
N MET A 1 -27.51 -14.65 -10.23
CA MET A 1 -26.57 -13.74 -10.92
C MET A 1 -25.29 -13.67 -10.11
N GLY A 2 -24.13 -13.90 -10.72
CA GLY A 2 -22.85 -13.85 -9.98
C GLY A 2 -22.52 -12.44 -9.53
N GLY A 3 -21.91 -12.27 -8.35
CA GLY A 3 -21.45 -10.97 -7.87
C GLY A 3 -20.27 -10.41 -8.71
N PRO A 4 -19.89 -9.14 -8.50
CA PRO A 4 -18.92 -8.46 -9.34
C PRO A 4 -17.53 -9.11 -9.28
N ARG A 5 -16.77 -9.00 -10.37
CA ARG A 5 -15.39 -9.50 -10.51
C ARG A 5 -14.42 -8.34 -10.34
N VAL A 6 -13.55 -8.42 -9.34
CA VAL A 6 -12.63 -7.33 -8.98
C VAL A 6 -11.18 -7.79 -9.11
N LEU A 7 -10.39 -7.08 -9.90
CA LEU A 7 -8.95 -7.30 -10.04
C LEU A 7 -8.20 -6.28 -9.16
N LEU A 8 -7.61 -6.75 -8.07
CA LEU A 8 -6.81 -5.95 -7.16
C LEU A 8 -5.35 -5.92 -7.63
N LEU A 9 -4.79 -4.73 -7.82
CA LEU A 9 -3.40 -4.54 -8.20
C LEU A 9 -2.59 -4.05 -6.99
N GLY A 10 -1.91 -4.96 -6.32
CA GLY A 10 -1.01 -4.68 -5.19
C GLY A 10 0.45 -4.61 -5.64
N ALA A 11 1.35 -4.52 -4.66
CA ALA A 11 2.79 -4.67 -4.88
C ALA A 11 3.43 -5.25 -3.63
N SER A 12 4.23 -6.31 -3.77
CA SER A 12 4.86 -6.92 -2.58
C SER A 12 6.12 -6.15 -2.16
N MET A 13 5.93 -4.91 -1.70
CA MET A 13 6.94 -3.95 -1.26
C MET A 13 6.77 -3.69 0.25
N GLY A 14 7.21 -4.63 1.10
CA GLY A 14 7.16 -4.47 2.56
C GLY A 14 5.88 -4.98 3.23
N ALA A 15 5.12 -5.86 2.57
CA ALA A 15 3.89 -6.53 3.03
C ALA A 15 2.66 -5.63 3.30
N GLY A 16 2.81 -4.31 3.44
CA GLY A 16 1.69 -3.40 3.72
C GLY A 16 0.62 -3.41 2.62
N HIS A 17 1.01 -3.23 1.36
CA HIS A 17 0.08 -3.28 0.23
C HIS A 17 -0.52 -4.68 0.04
N ASP A 18 0.24 -5.75 0.32
CA ASP A 18 -0.26 -7.12 0.28
C ASP A 18 -1.38 -7.32 1.32
N ALA A 19 -1.19 -6.82 2.54
CA ALA A 19 -2.18 -6.89 3.61
C ALA A 19 -3.47 -6.13 3.26
N VAL A 20 -3.35 -4.94 2.66
CA VAL A 20 -4.51 -4.17 2.18
C VAL A 20 -5.26 -4.93 1.08
N CYS A 21 -4.55 -5.45 0.06
CA CYS A 21 -5.17 -6.24 -0.99
C CYS A 21 -5.85 -7.51 -0.46
N ALA A 22 -5.21 -8.21 0.48
CA ALA A 22 -5.77 -9.40 1.10
C ALA A 22 -7.07 -9.09 1.86
N GLU A 23 -7.09 -8.01 2.64
CA GLU A 23 -8.28 -7.61 3.39
C GLU A 23 -9.40 -7.08 2.47
N LEU A 24 -9.06 -6.31 1.43
CA LEU A 24 -10.03 -5.91 0.40
C LEU A 24 -10.64 -7.14 -0.27
N ALA A 25 -9.82 -8.10 -0.70
CA ALA A 25 -10.30 -9.34 -1.30
C ALA A 25 -11.22 -10.12 -0.36
N ARG A 26 -10.88 -10.21 0.93
CA ARG A 26 -11.71 -10.87 1.95
C ARG A 26 -13.07 -10.17 2.09
N ARG A 27 -13.09 -8.84 2.24
CA ARG A 27 -14.33 -8.05 2.38
C ARG A 27 -15.21 -8.11 1.13
N LEU A 28 -14.61 -8.14 -0.05
CA LEU A 28 -15.30 -8.27 -1.34
C LEU A 28 -15.93 -9.66 -1.48
N ARG A 29 -15.16 -10.73 -1.22
CA ARG A 29 -15.65 -12.11 -1.27
C ARG A 29 -16.78 -12.36 -0.28
N ALA A 30 -16.68 -11.81 0.93
CA ALA A 30 -17.76 -11.87 1.93
C ALA A 30 -19.06 -11.19 1.47
N ARG A 31 -19.00 -10.30 0.47
CA ARG A 31 -20.15 -9.64 -0.16
C ARG A 31 -20.56 -10.28 -1.49
N GLY A 32 -20.07 -11.49 -1.77
CA GLY A 32 -20.40 -12.26 -2.98
C GLY A 32 -19.61 -11.88 -4.24
N ALA A 33 -18.61 -11.00 -4.14
CA ALA A 33 -17.74 -10.67 -5.26
C ALA A 33 -16.67 -11.76 -5.50
N THR A 34 -16.23 -11.91 -6.75
CA THR A 34 -15.02 -12.66 -7.07
C THR A 34 -13.83 -11.69 -7.08
N ALA A 35 -12.79 -11.96 -6.29
CA ALA A 35 -11.61 -11.09 -6.23
C ALA A 35 -10.32 -11.86 -6.60
N GLU A 36 -9.54 -11.31 -7.53
CA GLU A 36 -8.18 -11.78 -7.86
C GLU A 36 -7.16 -10.71 -7.47
N ILE A 37 -6.03 -11.11 -6.89
CA ILE A 37 -4.93 -10.21 -6.55
C ILE A 37 -3.79 -10.45 -7.55
N CYS A 38 -3.27 -9.37 -8.11
CA CYS A 38 -2.12 -9.39 -9.00
C CYS A 38 -1.05 -8.42 -8.46
N ASP A 39 0.18 -8.93 -8.27
CA ASP A 39 1.33 -8.08 -7.97
C ASP A 39 1.73 -7.34 -9.26
N VAL A 40 1.59 -6.01 -9.25
CA VAL A 40 1.91 -5.15 -10.41
C VAL A 40 3.37 -5.29 -10.84
N LEU A 41 4.28 -5.66 -9.94
CA LEU A 41 5.69 -5.86 -10.26
C LEU A 41 5.90 -7.04 -11.21
N THR A 42 4.96 -8.00 -11.23
CA THR A 42 4.98 -9.14 -12.17
C THR A 42 4.53 -8.78 -13.58
N LEU A 43 3.95 -7.58 -13.76
CA LEU A 43 3.53 -7.05 -15.06
C LEU A 43 4.70 -6.39 -15.80
N LEU A 44 5.74 -5.98 -15.06
CA LEU A 44 6.96 -5.38 -15.58
C LEU A 44 7.84 -6.42 -16.31
N PRO A 45 8.85 -5.99 -17.10
CA PRO A 45 9.78 -6.91 -17.74
C PRO A 45 10.43 -7.86 -16.73
N PRO A 46 10.87 -9.06 -17.16
CA PRO A 46 11.55 -10.00 -16.28
C PRO A 46 12.70 -9.33 -15.53
N ALA A 47 12.92 -9.74 -14.28
CA ALA A 47 13.91 -9.16 -13.35
C ALA A 47 13.66 -7.71 -12.87
N ALA A 48 12.84 -6.89 -13.56
CA ALA A 48 12.58 -5.51 -13.13
C ALA A 48 11.87 -5.44 -11.77
N GLY A 49 10.88 -6.31 -11.53
CA GLY A 49 10.19 -6.40 -10.24
C GLY A 49 11.12 -6.76 -9.08
N PRO A 50 11.89 -7.87 -9.16
CA PRO A 50 12.91 -8.21 -8.17
C PRO A 50 13.97 -7.11 -7.97
N ALA A 51 14.46 -6.49 -9.05
CA ALA A 51 15.44 -5.41 -8.99
C ALA A 51 14.88 -4.17 -8.26
N LEU A 52 13.65 -3.75 -8.58
CA LEU A 52 13.00 -2.64 -7.92
C LEU A 52 12.79 -2.90 -6.43
N ARG A 53 12.41 -4.13 -6.07
CA ARG A 53 12.25 -4.55 -4.67
C ARG A 53 13.58 -4.51 -3.92
N ALA A 54 14.64 -5.05 -4.52
CA ALA A 54 15.98 -5.05 -3.94
C ALA A 54 16.54 -3.63 -3.79
N PHE A 55 16.37 -2.78 -4.81
CA PHE A 55 16.76 -1.38 -4.79
C PHE A 55 16.04 -0.62 -3.68
N TYR A 56 14.71 -0.74 -3.59
CA TYR A 56 13.93 -0.08 -2.55
C TYR A 56 14.35 -0.55 -1.15
N ARG A 57 14.44 -1.87 -0.91
CA ARG A 57 14.89 -2.43 0.36
C ARG A 57 16.28 -1.94 0.75
N GLY A 58 17.24 -1.99 -0.18
CA GLY A 58 18.61 -1.53 0.05
C GLY A 58 18.69 -0.04 0.35
N THR A 59 17.93 0.78 -0.38
CA THR A 59 17.95 2.24 -0.21
C THR A 59 17.33 2.64 1.13
N VAL A 60 16.19 2.07 1.52
CA VAL A 60 15.57 2.37 2.82
C VAL A 60 16.47 1.90 3.98
N ARG A 61 17.19 0.78 3.81
CA ARG A 61 18.09 0.24 4.85
C ARG A 61 19.39 1.02 4.99
N HIS A 62 20.01 1.39 3.87
CA HIS A 62 21.40 1.86 3.87
C HIS A 62 21.57 3.31 3.39
N ALA A 63 20.59 3.88 2.68
CA ALA A 63 20.65 5.22 2.13
C ALA A 63 19.30 5.97 2.28
N PRO A 64 18.78 6.14 3.52
CA PRO A 64 17.48 6.77 3.74
C PRO A 64 17.40 8.20 3.20
N THR A 65 18.53 8.92 3.15
CA THR A 65 18.62 10.25 2.52
C THR A 65 18.41 10.20 1.01
N LEU A 66 18.94 9.19 0.33
CA LEU A 66 18.70 8.95 -1.11
C LEU A 66 17.21 8.64 -1.34
N TYR A 67 16.60 7.80 -0.50
CA TYR A 67 15.17 7.54 -0.61
C TYR A 67 14.33 8.80 -0.38
N ALA A 68 14.68 9.62 0.62
CA ALA A 68 14.02 10.89 0.88
C ALA A 68 14.15 11.86 -0.32
N ALA A 69 15.30 11.90 -0.99
CA ALA A 69 15.50 12.69 -2.20
C ALA A 69 14.64 12.19 -3.36
N ILE A 70 14.58 10.87 -3.59
CA ILE A 70 13.70 10.25 -4.60
C ILE A 70 12.24 10.59 -4.31
N TYR A 71 11.83 10.48 -3.05
CA TYR A 71 10.48 10.83 -2.62
C TYR A 71 10.18 12.31 -2.89
N ALA A 72 11.08 13.22 -2.50
CA ALA A 72 10.92 14.64 -2.75
C ALA A 72 10.81 14.96 -4.25
N LEU A 73 11.65 14.32 -5.08
CA LEU A 73 11.74 14.61 -6.50
C LEU A 73 10.59 14.02 -7.31
N PHE A 74 10.05 12.86 -6.93
CA PHE A 74 9.07 12.12 -7.74
C PHE A 74 7.70 11.90 -7.09
N LEU A 75 7.60 11.95 -5.76
CA LEU A 75 6.39 11.61 -5.02
C LEU A 75 5.79 12.79 -4.27
N SER A 76 6.59 13.70 -3.72
CA SER A 76 6.09 14.81 -2.89
C SER A 76 4.96 15.62 -3.56
N PRO A 77 3.98 16.10 -2.77
CA PRO A 77 2.94 17.02 -3.25
C PRO A 77 3.54 18.31 -3.82
N GLY A 78 3.06 18.79 -4.97
CA GLY A 78 3.48 20.06 -5.58
C GLY A 78 3.30 20.12 -7.10
N ASP A 79 3.59 21.30 -7.67
CA ASP A 79 3.41 21.64 -9.09
C ASP A 79 4.60 21.26 -9.99
N GLY A 80 5.59 20.56 -9.45
CA GLY A 80 6.77 20.13 -10.20
C GLY A 80 6.46 19.13 -11.32
N PRO A 81 7.36 18.98 -12.32
CA PRO A 81 7.16 18.07 -13.43
C PRO A 81 6.89 16.64 -12.94
N ARG A 82 5.80 16.06 -13.45
CA ARG A 82 5.42 14.68 -13.17
C ARG A 82 6.20 13.79 -14.14
N PRO A 83 7.04 12.84 -13.68
CA PRO A 83 7.57 11.84 -14.60
C PRO A 83 6.38 11.16 -15.29
N GLY A 84 6.38 11.17 -16.62
CA GLY A 84 5.25 10.63 -17.38
C GLY A 84 5.03 9.15 -17.03
N SER A 85 3.78 8.76 -16.83
CA SER A 85 3.40 7.36 -16.61
C SER A 85 3.58 6.48 -17.85
N ALA A 86 3.92 7.05 -19.01
CA ALA A 86 3.97 6.37 -20.29
C ALA A 86 4.99 5.21 -20.38
N PRO A 87 6.26 5.34 -19.94
CA PRO A 87 7.21 4.22 -20.00
C PRO A 87 6.77 3.05 -19.11
N LEU A 88 6.31 3.36 -17.90
CA LEU A 88 5.81 2.36 -16.97
C LEU A 88 4.56 1.65 -17.53
N ALA A 89 3.59 2.41 -18.05
CA ALA A 89 2.40 1.85 -18.66
C ALA A 89 2.72 1.00 -19.88
N ALA A 90 3.63 1.44 -20.75
CA ALA A 90 4.06 0.70 -21.93
C ALA A 90 4.63 -0.67 -21.56
N THR A 91 5.48 -0.73 -20.53
CA THR A 91 6.08 -2.00 -20.10
C THR A 91 5.10 -2.98 -19.46
N ALA A 92 4.08 -2.47 -18.74
CA ALA A 92 3.07 -3.30 -18.08
C ALA A 92 1.86 -3.64 -18.97
N ARG A 93 1.62 -2.87 -20.04
CA ARG A 93 0.41 -2.89 -20.88
C ARG A 93 0.00 -4.30 -21.29
N ASN A 94 0.87 -5.02 -22.00
CA ASN A 94 0.50 -6.30 -22.59
C ASN A 94 0.13 -7.35 -21.54
N ARG A 95 0.89 -7.40 -20.42
CA ARG A 95 0.61 -8.32 -19.31
C ARG A 95 -0.66 -7.96 -18.58
N LEU A 96 -0.88 -6.68 -18.27
CA LEU A 96 -2.11 -6.23 -17.61
C LEU A 96 -3.34 -6.50 -18.48
N LEU A 97 -3.31 -6.16 -19.76
CA LEU A 97 -4.44 -6.41 -20.66
C LEU A 97 -4.69 -7.91 -20.87
N SER A 98 -3.65 -8.74 -20.85
CA SER A 98 -3.80 -10.20 -20.86
C SER A 98 -4.54 -10.70 -19.61
N ARG A 99 -4.15 -10.20 -18.42
CA ARG A 99 -4.83 -10.52 -17.15
C ARG A 99 -6.29 -10.05 -17.16
N VAL A 100 -6.56 -8.83 -17.64
CA VAL A 100 -7.92 -8.30 -17.77
C VAL A 100 -8.76 -9.14 -18.74
N ARG A 101 -8.22 -9.58 -19.87
CA ARG A 101 -8.94 -10.46 -20.81
C ARG A 101 -9.24 -11.84 -20.22
N ALA A 102 -8.30 -12.42 -19.49
CA ALA A 102 -8.45 -13.74 -18.87
C ALA A 102 -9.47 -13.70 -17.71
N PHE A 103 -9.34 -12.70 -16.82
CA PHE A 103 -10.17 -12.60 -15.64
C PHE A 103 -11.50 -11.90 -15.89
N ARG A 104 -11.63 -11.06 -16.94
CA ARG A 104 -12.82 -10.24 -17.23
C ARG A 104 -13.35 -9.49 -15.99
N PRO A 105 -12.54 -8.62 -15.35
CA PRO A 105 -13.00 -7.84 -14.21
C PRO A 105 -14.06 -6.81 -14.61
N ASP A 106 -15.03 -6.59 -13.74
CA ASP A 106 -15.95 -5.47 -13.77
C ASP A 106 -15.30 -4.20 -13.19
N LEU A 107 -14.28 -4.37 -12.34
CA LEU A 107 -13.53 -3.28 -11.70
C LEU A 107 -12.06 -3.67 -11.50
N VAL A 108 -11.15 -2.74 -11.81
CA VAL A 108 -9.73 -2.83 -11.41
C VAL A 108 -9.49 -1.91 -10.22
N VAL A 109 -8.79 -2.38 -9.20
CA VAL A 109 -8.51 -1.64 -7.97
C VAL A 109 -7.00 -1.57 -7.73
N PRO A 110 -6.33 -0.50 -8.19
CA PRO A 110 -4.95 -0.22 -7.81
C PRO A 110 -4.84 0.13 -6.33
N ALA A 111 -4.12 -0.68 -5.56
CA ALA A 111 -3.77 -0.44 -4.16
C ALA A 111 -2.27 -0.14 -3.99
N PHE A 112 -1.63 0.30 -5.07
CA PHE A 112 -0.25 0.76 -5.13
C PHE A 112 -0.09 1.87 -6.17
N HIS A 113 0.73 2.88 -5.88
CA HIS A 113 0.83 4.08 -6.71
C HIS A 113 1.30 3.80 -8.16
N LEU A 114 2.26 2.88 -8.37
CA LEU A 114 2.66 2.51 -9.74
C LEU A 114 1.52 1.86 -10.52
N ALA A 115 0.69 1.05 -9.87
CA ALA A 115 -0.49 0.47 -10.49
C ALA A 115 -1.51 1.55 -10.86
N ALA A 116 -1.70 2.57 -10.01
CA ALA A 116 -2.59 3.68 -10.29
C ALA A 116 -2.14 4.52 -11.51
N GLN A 117 -0.83 4.68 -11.71
CA GLN A 117 -0.27 5.32 -12.90
C GLN A 117 -0.47 4.48 -14.16
N ILE A 118 -0.26 3.16 -14.08
CA ILE A 118 -0.45 2.24 -15.20
C ILE A 118 -1.92 2.21 -15.62
N THR A 119 -2.85 1.97 -14.70
CA THR A 119 -4.28 1.93 -15.02
C THR A 119 -4.75 3.28 -15.53
N GLY A 120 -4.37 4.37 -14.86
CA GLY A 120 -4.76 5.71 -15.28
C GLY A 120 -4.32 6.01 -16.70
N ARG A 121 -3.08 5.67 -17.08
CA ARG A 121 -2.58 5.87 -18.45
C ARG A 121 -3.36 5.05 -19.46
N LEU A 122 -3.52 3.74 -19.21
CA LEU A 122 -4.21 2.83 -20.13
C LEU A 122 -5.69 3.17 -20.28
N ARG A 123 -6.34 3.71 -19.23
CA ARG A 123 -7.70 4.26 -19.30
C ARG A 123 -7.76 5.48 -20.21
N THR A 124 -6.86 6.46 -20.03
CA THR A 124 -6.78 7.66 -20.88
C THR A 124 -6.52 7.32 -22.34
N GLU A 125 -5.73 6.29 -22.61
CA GLU A 125 -5.43 5.80 -23.96
C GLU A 125 -6.53 4.93 -24.56
N GLY A 126 -7.63 4.67 -23.84
CA GLY A 126 -8.72 3.79 -24.26
C GLY A 126 -8.34 2.30 -24.35
N ALA A 127 -7.13 1.92 -23.94
CA ALA A 127 -6.64 0.55 -24.00
C ALA A 127 -7.23 -0.33 -22.88
N LEU A 128 -7.55 0.25 -21.73
CA LEU A 128 -8.25 -0.40 -20.63
C LEU A 128 -9.69 0.12 -20.54
N SER A 129 -10.66 -0.68 -20.99
CA SER A 129 -12.08 -0.32 -20.95
C SER A 129 -12.71 -0.51 -19.57
N THR A 130 -12.23 -1.46 -18.78
CA THR A 130 -12.69 -1.69 -17.39
C THR A 130 -12.41 -0.46 -16.52
N PRO A 131 -13.37 0.00 -15.70
CA PRO A 131 -13.15 1.12 -14.79
C PRO A 131 -12.08 0.80 -13.73
N ALA A 132 -11.39 1.84 -13.27
CA ALA A 132 -10.34 1.76 -12.27
C ALA A 132 -10.64 2.65 -11.05
N SER A 133 -10.76 2.03 -9.87
CA SER A 133 -10.93 2.73 -8.59
C SER A 133 -9.66 2.60 -7.76
N VAL A 134 -8.92 3.70 -7.59
CA VAL A 134 -7.66 3.71 -6.85
C VAL A 134 -7.93 3.68 -5.34
N PHE A 135 -7.36 2.69 -4.65
CA PHE A 135 -7.39 2.61 -3.20
C PHE A 135 -6.08 3.18 -2.63
N VAL A 136 -6.14 4.40 -2.09
CA VAL A 136 -4.97 5.13 -1.61
C VAL A 136 -4.67 4.73 -0.17
N THR A 137 -3.52 4.09 0.04
CA THR A 137 -3.05 3.59 1.33
C THR A 137 -2.25 4.59 2.15
N ASP A 138 -2.10 5.82 1.65
CA ASP A 138 -1.19 6.82 2.23
C ASP A 138 -1.99 7.94 2.89
N PHE A 139 -1.61 8.30 4.12
CA PHE A 139 -2.23 9.42 4.85
C PHE A 139 -1.99 10.76 4.15
N ALA A 140 -0.79 10.93 3.59
CA ALA A 140 -0.43 12.07 2.75
C ALA A 140 -0.44 11.63 1.29
N VAL A 141 -1.53 11.94 0.58
CA VAL A 141 -1.70 11.55 -0.82
C VAL A 141 -0.64 12.25 -1.67
N HIS A 142 0.26 11.44 -2.23
CA HIS A 142 1.41 11.89 -2.99
C HIS A 142 1.13 11.78 -4.50
N ARG A 143 1.85 12.52 -5.36
CA ARG A 143 1.52 12.64 -6.79
C ARG A 143 1.53 11.32 -7.55
N GLY A 144 2.36 10.37 -7.12
CA GLY A 144 2.42 9.02 -7.69
C GLY A 144 1.07 8.28 -7.66
N TRP A 145 0.14 8.61 -6.75
CA TRP A 145 -1.20 8.02 -6.76
C TRP A 145 -2.12 8.61 -7.84
N LEU A 146 -1.83 9.83 -8.29
CA LEU A 146 -2.79 10.70 -8.95
C LEU A 146 -2.62 10.65 -10.47
N HIS A 147 -3.60 10.09 -11.15
CA HIS A 147 -3.72 10.12 -12.61
C HIS A 147 -5.19 10.35 -13.02
N PRO A 148 -5.51 11.40 -13.79
CA PRO A 148 -6.89 11.76 -14.13
C PRO A 148 -7.61 10.74 -15.02
N GLY A 149 -6.90 9.73 -15.52
CA GLY A 149 -7.51 8.61 -16.25
C GLY A 149 -8.23 7.58 -15.36
N ASN A 150 -7.97 7.54 -14.05
CA ASN A 150 -8.73 6.67 -13.13
C ASN A 150 -10.10 7.28 -12.83
N ASP A 151 -11.07 6.43 -12.45
CA ASP A 151 -12.49 6.79 -12.37
C ASP A 151 -12.90 7.26 -10.96
N LEU A 152 -12.31 6.68 -9.91
CA LEU A 152 -12.60 6.98 -8.50
C LEU A 152 -11.33 6.87 -7.65
N TYR A 153 -11.25 7.69 -6.60
CA TYR A 153 -10.26 7.57 -5.54
C TYR A 153 -10.93 7.24 -4.22
N VAL A 154 -10.47 6.19 -3.54
CA VAL A 154 -10.90 5.84 -2.19
C VAL A 154 -9.72 6.07 -1.26
N CYS A 155 -9.87 7.01 -0.34
CA CYS A 155 -8.79 7.49 0.51
C CYS A 155 -9.01 7.10 1.98
N LEU A 156 -7.91 7.10 2.73
CA LEU A 156 -7.92 6.91 4.18
C LEU A 156 -8.60 8.05 4.92
N THR A 157 -8.43 9.29 4.44
CA THR A 157 -8.80 10.51 5.16
C THR A 157 -9.52 11.48 4.25
N GLU A 158 -10.34 12.37 4.83
CA GLU A 158 -11.01 13.45 4.09
C GLU A 158 -10.02 14.42 3.44
N ARG A 159 -8.90 14.70 4.12
CA ARG A 159 -7.80 15.48 3.55
C ARG A 159 -7.27 14.82 2.28
N GLY A 160 -7.04 13.50 2.31
CA GLY A 160 -6.59 12.76 1.13
C GLY A 160 -7.60 12.76 -0.01
N ALA A 161 -8.88 12.57 0.28
CA ALA A 161 -9.95 12.64 -0.71
C ALA A 161 -10.05 14.03 -1.36
N THR A 162 -9.92 15.09 -0.56
CA THR A 162 -9.89 16.48 -1.04
C THR A 162 -8.70 16.74 -1.97
N THR A 163 -7.50 16.30 -1.57
CA THR A 163 -6.30 16.38 -2.44
C THR A 163 -6.49 15.63 -3.76
N ALA A 164 -7.05 14.40 -3.71
CA ALA A 164 -7.29 13.62 -4.91
C ALA A 164 -8.30 14.29 -5.86
N ARG A 165 -9.42 14.81 -5.34
CA ARG A 165 -10.41 15.57 -6.12
C ARG A 165 -9.78 16.78 -6.79
N ALA A 166 -9.07 17.61 -6.02
CA ALA A 166 -8.45 18.83 -6.53
C ALA A 166 -7.41 18.56 -7.63
N ALA A 167 -6.59 17.51 -7.46
CA ALA A 167 -5.50 17.21 -8.38
C ALA A 167 -5.92 16.46 -9.66
N THR A 168 -7.05 15.74 -9.63
CA THR A 168 -7.46 14.85 -10.72
C THR A 168 -8.77 15.22 -11.39
N GLY A 169 -9.60 16.05 -10.74
CA GLY A 169 -10.96 16.34 -11.18
C GLY A 169 -11.91 15.15 -11.10
N ARG A 170 -11.51 14.07 -10.41
CA ARG A 170 -12.29 12.83 -10.28
C ARG A 170 -12.97 12.73 -8.92
N PRO A 171 -14.10 12.00 -8.83
CA PRO A 171 -14.71 11.70 -7.54
C PRO A 171 -13.70 11.05 -6.58
N ALA A 172 -13.82 11.39 -5.29
CA ALA A 172 -13.11 10.70 -4.23
C ALA A 172 -14.00 10.49 -3.01
N ALA A 173 -13.82 9.35 -2.35
CA ALA A 173 -14.55 8.94 -1.14
C ALA A 173 -13.57 8.60 -0.01
N VAL A 174 -14.05 8.64 1.23
CA VAL A 174 -13.28 8.24 2.42
C VAL A 174 -13.75 6.88 2.88
N SER A 175 -12.81 5.97 3.15
CA SER A 175 -13.10 4.65 3.70
C SER A 175 -12.48 4.39 5.08
N GLY A 176 -11.46 5.18 5.47
CA GLY A 176 -10.61 4.84 6.60
C GLY A 176 -9.64 3.70 6.28
N PRO A 177 -8.85 3.26 7.28
CA PRO A 177 -7.89 2.19 7.10
C PRO A 177 -8.57 0.84 6.86
N VAL A 178 -8.04 0.09 5.90
CA VAL A 178 -8.43 -1.30 5.64
C VAL A 178 -7.41 -2.20 6.32
N VAL A 179 -7.81 -2.72 7.47
CA VAL A 179 -7.02 -3.60 8.33
C VAL A 179 -7.76 -4.91 8.59
N ASP A 180 -7.01 -5.94 8.95
CA ASP A 180 -7.57 -7.23 9.35
C ASP A 180 -8.58 -7.05 10.51
N PRO A 181 -9.70 -7.81 10.54
CA PRO A 181 -10.71 -7.68 11.58
C PRO A 181 -10.20 -7.83 13.02
N SER A 182 -9.10 -8.56 13.22
CA SER A 182 -8.46 -8.70 14.53
C SER A 182 -8.01 -7.35 15.13
N PHE A 183 -7.66 -6.36 14.29
CA PHE A 183 -7.30 -5.02 14.75
C PHE A 183 -8.50 -4.24 15.30
N HIS A 184 -9.73 -4.64 14.98
CA HIS A 184 -10.93 -4.03 15.56
C HIS A 184 -11.31 -4.61 16.91
N ARG A 185 -10.83 -5.82 17.26
CA ARG A 185 -11.13 -6.47 18.54
C ARG A 185 -10.44 -5.80 19.73
N ALA A 186 -9.29 -5.16 19.50
CA ALA A 186 -8.52 -4.52 20.57
C ALA A 186 -9.19 -3.24 21.14
N ALA A 187 -10.12 -2.62 20.40
CA ALA A 187 -10.79 -1.39 20.83
C ALA A 187 -11.87 -1.63 21.91
N ASP A 188 -12.32 -2.88 22.10
CA ASP A 188 -13.39 -3.23 23.05
C ASP A 188 -12.85 -3.53 24.47
N HIS A 189 -11.54 -3.47 24.69
CA HIS A 189 -10.91 -3.79 25.98
C HIS A 189 -10.66 -2.53 26.84
N SER A 190 -11.73 -1.97 27.41
CA SER A 190 -11.65 -1.22 28.67
C SER A 190 -11.61 -2.15 29.90
N GLY A 191 -11.75 -3.47 29.69
CA GLY A 191 -11.60 -4.51 30.69
C GLY A 191 -10.56 -5.54 30.26
N ASP A 192 -9.74 -5.92 31.25
CA ASP A 192 -8.76 -7.02 31.33
C ASP A 192 -8.43 -7.73 30.00
N LEU A 193 -7.16 -7.64 29.58
CA LEU A 193 -6.57 -8.37 28.46
C LEU A 193 -6.57 -9.88 28.77
N GLY A 194 -7.76 -10.49 28.75
CA GLY A 194 -7.99 -11.84 29.22
C GLY A 194 -7.16 -12.88 28.47
N ALA A 195 -6.61 -13.82 29.24
CA ALA A 195 -6.09 -15.17 28.96
C ALA A 195 -5.18 -15.46 27.74
N THR A 196 -5.19 -14.66 26.68
CA THR A 196 -4.47 -14.92 25.40
C THR A 196 -3.53 -13.81 24.99
N ALA A 197 -3.62 -12.61 25.58
CA ALA A 197 -2.55 -11.63 25.46
C ALA A 197 -1.35 -12.14 26.30
N PRO A 198 -0.09 -12.02 25.82
CA PRO A 198 1.04 -12.22 26.69
C PRO A 198 0.85 -11.26 27.87
N ARG A 199 0.58 -11.81 29.06
CA ARG A 199 0.46 -11.02 30.29
C ARG A 199 1.73 -10.18 30.37
N VAL A 200 1.60 -8.88 30.10
CA VAL A 200 2.69 -7.92 30.19
C VAL A 200 3.15 -8.00 31.65
N PRO A 201 4.31 -8.62 31.94
CA PRO A 201 4.70 -8.84 33.33
C PRO A 201 4.76 -7.49 34.04
N ALA A 202 4.31 -7.44 35.30
CA ALA A 202 4.48 -6.26 36.13
C ALA A 202 5.94 -5.79 36.05
N GLY A 203 6.15 -4.49 35.79
CA GLY A 203 7.47 -3.97 35.48
C GLY A 203 7.44 -2.69 34.66
N PRO A 204 8.58 -2.28 34.11
CA PRO A 204 8.72 -1.07 33.32
C PRO A 204 7.72 -1.01 32.15
N PRO A 205 7.19 0.18 31.80
CA PRO A 205 6.23 0.34 30.72
C PRO A 205 6.76 -0.26 29.41
N PRO A 206 5.99 -1.14 28.74
CA PRO A 206 6.41 -1.73 27.48
C PRO A 206 6.39 -0.69 26.36
N VAL A 207 7.41 -0.70 25.51
CA VAL A 207 7.50 0.15 24.31
C VAL A 207 7.73 -0.74 23.09
N LEU A 208 6.73 -0.82 22.21
CA LEU A 208 6.85 -1.57 20.97
C LEU A 208 7.71 -0.80 19.96
N LEU A 209 8.80 -1.42 19.52
CA LEU A 209 9.63 -0.96 18.41
C LEU A 209 9.30 -1.83 17.19
N SER A 210 8.59 -1.26 16.22
CA SER A 210 8.26 -1.94 14.97
C SER A 210 9.19 -1.50 13.85
N THR A 211 9.88 -2.46 13.23
CA THR A 211 10.73 -2.23 12.05
C THR A 211 10.06 -2.69 10.74
N GLY A 212 8.74 -2.93 10.79
CA GLY A 212 7.97 -3.44 9.66
C GLY A 212 8.35 -4.88 9.24
N ALA A 213 7.68 -5.39 8.21
CA ALA A 213 7.79 -6.80 7.81
C ALA A 213 9.19 -7.21 7.33
N TRP A 214 9.99 -6.26 6.84
CA TRP A 214 11.36 -6.49 6.36
C TRP A 214 12.45 -6.19 7.39
N GLY A 215 12.10 -5.79 8.62
CA GLY A 215 13.13 -5.50 9.63
C GLY A 215 13.97 -4.26 9.34
N VAL A 216 13.49 -3.34 8.50
CA VAL A 216 14.28 -2.21 8.01
C VAL A 216 14.23 -1.07 9.02
N GLY A 217 15.00 -1.20 10.10
CA GLY A 217 15.23 -0.15 11.09
C GLY A 217 16.71 0.15 11.22
N THR A 218 17.07 1.43 11.35
CA THR A 218 18.43 1.83 11.76
C THR A 218 18.46 2.06 13.27
N HIS A 219 19.61 1.84 13.89
CA HIS A 219 19.85 2.12 15.31
C HIS A 219 18.91 1.41 16.30
N THR A 220 18.23 0.35 15.88
CA THR A 220 17.16 -0.28 16.67
C THR A 220 17.65 -0.84 18.01
N VAL A 221 18.85 -1.45 18.03
CA VAL A 221 19.48 -1.93 19.26
C VAL A 221 19.87 -0.78 20.19
N SER A 222 20.45 0.31 19.66
CA SER A 222 20.79 1.49 20.45
C SER A 222 19.54 2.17 21.01
N THR A 223 18.46 2.27 20.24
CA THR A 223 17.16 2.79 20.70
C THR A 223 16.58 1.91 21.79
N ALA A 224 16.63 0.58 21.64
CA ALA A 224 16.17 -0.34 22.68
C ALA A 224 17.00 -0.18 23.97
N ARG A 225 18.33 -0.08 23.88
CA ARG A 225 19.20 0.17 25.05
C ARG A 225 18.91 1.51 25.73
N LEU A 226 18.69 2.57 24.96
CA LEU A 226 18.29 3.88 25.47
C LEU A 226 16.99 3.77 26.28
N LEU A 227 15.96 3.13 25.70
CA LEU A 227 14.68 2.91 26.37
C LEU A 227 14.84 2.10 27.66
N ALA A 228 15.63 1.04 27.64
CA ALA A 228 15.91 0.25 28.84
C ALA A 228 16.63 1.06 29.92
N GLY A 229 17.60 1.90 29.54
CA GLY A 229 18.32 2.80 30.45
C GLY A 229 17.43 3.87 31.09
N HIS A 230 16.31 4.22 30.44
CA HIS A 230 15.32 5.17 30.95
C HIS A 230 14.09 4.50 31.59
N GLY A 231 14.20 3.23 31.99
CA GLY A 231 13.15 2.56 32.74
C GLY A 231 11.93 2.20 31.88
N CYS A 232 12.12 1.90 30.60
CA CYS A 232 11.12 1.28 29.73
C CYS A 232 11.50 -0.17 29.41
N ARG A 233 10.52 -0.99 29.03
CA ARG A 233 10.77 -2.34 28.50
C ARG A 233 10.59 -2.35 26.98
N PRO A 234 11.66 -2.24 26.17
CA PRO A 234 11.53 -2.31 24.72
C PRO A 234 11.08 -3.72 24.28
N VAL A 235 10.10 -3.79 23.40
CA VAL A 235 9.66 -5.01 22.71
C VAL A 235 9.96 -4.80 21.24
N LEU A 236 10.92 -5.55 20.70
CA LEU A 236 11.35 -5.39 19.31
C LEU A 236 10.62 -6.37 18.39
N LEU A 237 9.91 -5.85 17.40
CA LEU A 237 9.31 -6.61 16.32
C LEU A 237 10.25 -6.58 15.10
N CYS A 238 11.13 -7.60 14.97
CA CYS A 238 12.22 -7.64 13.99
C CYS A 238 11.77 -7.89 12.53
N GLY A 239 10.51 -8.24 12.27
CA GLY A 239 10.09 -8.68 10.94
C GLY A 239 10.79 -9.97 10.52
N ARG A 240 11.03 -10.14 9.21
CA ARG A 240 11.73 -11.33 8.68
C ARG A 240 13.26 -11.26 8.78
N ASP A 241 13.82 -10.06 9.00
CA ASP A 241 15.26 -9.77 9.13
C ASP A 241 16.18 -10.70 8.30
N GLU A 242 15.90 -10.78 6.99
CA GLU A 242 16.72 -11.49 5.99
C GLU A 242 17.87 -10.61 5.46
#